data_AF-A0A841JEY7-F1
#
_entry.id   AF-A0A841JEY7-F1
#
_cell.length_a   1.000
_cell.length_b   1.000
_cell.length_c   1.000
_cell.angle_alpha   90.00
_cell.angle_beta   90.00
_cell.angle_gamma   90.00
#
_symmetry.space_group_name_H-M   'P 1'
#
loop_
_entity.id
_entity.type
_entity.pdbx_description
1 polymer ?
#
loop_
_entity_poly.entity_id
_entity_poly.type
_entity_poly.pdbx_seq_one_letter_code
_entity_poly.pdbx_strand_id
1 'polypeptide(L)'
;MSLIAPEDNLLLLNVFGNGLKLDLVSKNQVVQWADSVISRDDDPDYFFIELSLAKNANELLSIINNRIVLSLDENSCRVLLGLLSHMFSNELTDIQKAVSIIDKINMEACLSSMEQESLWNVYYEFDRRFELIDNTDAELREIITKALIHYHDFTIYNVEDWPDINLSIDEYWSDIDIQRLIDIECQHSAEKRNREKQALRIRIFMALIMLAAILFVSVNYTDFVNRTMVGKFKRDLYQICLILCIFLPYVIFRIFVPRKRNT
;
A
#
# COMPACT_ATOMS: atom_id res chain seq x y z
N MET A 1 -1.85 -14.51 46.39
CA MET A 1 -1.01 -13.58 45.63
C MET A 1 -0.32 -14.42 44.56
N SER A 2 -0.51 -14.10 43.29
CA SER A 2 0.20 -14.76 42.19
C SER A 2 1.60 -14.16 42.10
N LEU A 3 2.62 -15.00 42.16
CA LEU A 3 4.00 -14.61 41.88
C LEU A 3 4.06 -14.05 40.46
N ILE A 4 4.68 -12.88 40.28
CA ILE A 4 4.88 -12.30 38.95
C ILE A 4 6.09 -13.01 38.35
N ALA A 5 5.88 -13.89 37.38
CA ALA A 5 6.97 -14.61 36.74
C ALA A 5 7.53 -13.80 35.55
N PRO A 6 8.84 -13.90 35.25
CA PRO A 6 9.41 -13.32 34.03
C PRO A 6 8.69 -13.80 32.76
N GLU A 7 8.18 -15.03 32.77
CA GLU A 7 7.44 -15.67 31.68
C GLU A 7 6.11 -14.98 31.37
N ASP A 8 5.53 -14.26 32.34
CA ASP A 8 4.30 -13.50 32.13
C ASP A 8 4.56 -12.18 31.37
N ASN A 9 5.84 -11.80 31.22
CA ASN A 9 6.27 -10.50 30.69
C ASN A 9 7.15 -10.61 29.44
N LEU A 10 7.11 -11.74 28.73
CA LEU A 10 8.01 -12.02 27.60
C LEU A 10 7.98 -10.93 26.52
N LEU A 11 6.79 -10.44 26.14
CA LEU A 11 6.64 -9.40 25.13
C LEU A 11 7.31 -8.09 25.57
N LEU A 12 7.08 -7.66 26.81
CA LEU A 12 7.68 -6.44 27.36
C LEU A 12 9.20 -6.57 27.48
N LEU A 13 9.70 -7.72 27.95
CA LEU A 13 11.14 -7.99 28.01
C LEU A 13 11.78 -7.96 26.62
N ASN A 14 11.08 -8.47 25.61
CA ASN A 14 11.53 -8.42 24.23
C ASN A 14 11.58 -6.98 23.68
N VAL A 15 10.56 -6.17 24.00
CA VAL A 15 10.53 -4.73 23.71
C VAL A 15 11.67 -3.99 24.43
N PHE A 16 11.94 -4.29 25.71
CA PHE A 16 13.06 -3.68 26.42
C PHE A 16 14.40 -4.08 25.82
N GLY A 17 14.62 -5.34 25.49
CA GLY A 17 15.85 -5.80 24.88
C GLY A 17 16.12 -5.13 23.52
N ASN A 18 15.13 -5.12 22.62
CA ASN A 18 15.27 -4.47 21.32
C ASN A 18 15.27 -2.94 21.43
N GLY A 19 14.48 -2.38 22.34
CA GLY A 19 14.44 -0.95 22.61
C GLY A 19 15.75 -0.41 23.16
N LEU A 20 16.44 -1.16 24.03
CA LEU A 20 17.79 -0.83 24.48
C LEU A 20 18.81 -0.86 23.32
N LYS A 21 18.72 -1.84 22.41
CA LYS A 21 19.60 -1.92 21.22
C LYS A 21 19.40 -0.75 20.25
N LEU A 22 18.18 -0.24 20.16
CA LEU A 22 17.78 0.84 19.25
C LEU A 22 17.81 2.23 19.90
N ASP A 23 18.25 2.34 21.16
CA ASP A 23 18.19 3.55 21.98
C ASP A 23 16.78 4.16 22.08
N LEU A 24 15.73 3.32 22.02
CA LEU A 24 14.33 3.70 22.22
C LEU A 24 13.88 3.59 23.68
N VAL A 25 14.55 2.74 24.45
CA VAL A 25 14.29 2.54 25.88
C VAL A 25 15.58 2.83 26.64
N SER A 26 15.47 3.67 27.66
CA SER A 26 16.58 3.96 28.56
C SER A 26 16.72 2.90 29.65
N LYS A 27 17.95 2.73 30.15
CA LYS A 27 18.24 1.90 31.32
C LYS A 27 17.30 2.22 32.49
N ASN A 28 17.07 3.50 32.76
CA ASN A 28 16.27 3.95 33.91
C ASN A 28 14.81 3.50 33.80
N GLN A 29 14.23 3.46 32.60
CA GLN A 29 12.87 2.98 32.39
C GLN A 29 12.75 1.48 32.73
N VAL A 30 13.72 0.67 32.30
CA VAL A 30 13.74 -0.77 32.61
C VAL A 30 13.91 -1.01 34.12
N VAL A 31 14.83 -0.29 34.75
CA VAL A 31 15.05 -0.36 36.21
C VAL A 31 13.80 0.07 36.97
N GLN A 32 13.19 1.19 36.61
CA GLN A 32 11.97 1.68 37.24
C GLN A 32 10.82 0.68 37.11
N TRP A 33 10.68 0.04 35.95
CA TRP A 33 9.71 -1.03 35.78
C TRP A 33 10.04 -2.23 36.70
N ALA A 34 11.29 -2.69 36.75
CA ALA A 34 11.70 -3.80 37.60
C ALA A 34 11.45 -3.49 39.10
N ASP A 35 11.76 -2.29 39.56
CA ASP A 35 11.48 -1.82 40.92
C ASP A 35 9.97 -1.81 41.22
N SER A 36 9.15 -1.48 40.23
CA SER A 36 7.69 -1.52 40.36
C SER A 36 7.14 -2.96 40.48
N VAL A 37 7.84 -3.95 39.90
CA VAL A 37 7.50 -5.37 40.07
C VAL A 37 7.92 -5.83 41.47
N ILE A 38 9.16 -5.54 41.87
CA ILE A 38 9.72 -5.88 43.19
C ILE A 38 8.87 -5.31 44.34
N SER A 39 8.37 -4.07 44.20
CA SER A 39 7.57 -3.44 45.25
C SER A 39 6.14 -3.97 45.38
N ARG A 40 5.64 -4.72 44.38
CA ARG A 40 4.28 -5.31 44.37
C ARG A 40 4.27 -6.78 44.79
N ASP A 41 5.39 -7.47 44.68
CA ASP A 41 5.52 -8.89 45.02
C ASP A 41 6.26 -9.04 46.35
N ASP A 42 5.72 -9.85 47.26
CA ASP A 42 6.36 -10.12 48.56
C ASP A 42 7.59 -11.02 48.42
N ASP A 43 7.67 -11.81 47.33
CA ASP A 43 8.78 -12.71 47.01
C ASP A 43 9.14 -12.60 45.51
N PRO A 44 9.72 -11.47 45.08
CA PRO A 44 9.97 -11.22 43.67
C PRO A 44 11.06 -12.15 43.11
N ASP A 45 10.88 -12.60 41.86
CA ASP A 45 11.89 -13.40 41.16
C ASP A 45 13.24 -12.65 41.11
N TYR A 46 14.32 -13.38 41.38
CA TYR A 46 15.70 -12.88 41.38
C TYR A 46 16.06 -12.13 40.10
N PHE A 47 15.48 -12.53 38.96
CA PHE A 47 15.64 -11.85 37.68
C PHE A 47 15.30 -10.35 37.74
N PHE A 48 14.21 -9.96 38.41
CA PHE A 48 13.83 -8.55 38.53
C PHE A 48 14.81 -7.78 39.41
N ILE A 49 15.36 -8.43 40.44
CA ILE A 49 16.40 -7.86 41.31
C ILE A 49 17.68 -7.60 40.50
N GLU A 50 18.09 -8.54 39.64
CA GLU A 50 19.23 -8.34 38.74
C GLU A 50 19.02 -7.16 37.79
N LEU A 51 17.82 -7.04 37.20
CA LEU A 51 17.48 -5.90 36.34
C LEU A 51 17.56 -4.57 37.09
N SER A 52 17.02 -4.50 38.31
CA SER A 52 17.07 -3.30 39.15
C SER A 52 18.51 -2.87 39.49
N LEU A 53 19.39 -3.84 39.75
CA LEU A 53 20.77 -3.60 40.15
C LEU A 53 21.76 -3.42 38.99
N ALA A 54 21.33 -3.61 37.74
CA ALA A 54 22.18 -3.47 36.57
C ALA A 54 22.85 -2.08 36.50
N LYS A 55 24.13 -2.01 36.14
CA LYS A 55 24.91 -0.77 36.17
C LYS A 55 24.76 0.05 34.91
N ASN A 56 24.59 -0.61 33.76
CA ASN A 56 24.49 0.03 32.45
C ASN A 56 23.54 -0.74 31.51
N ALA A 57 23.23 -0.15 30.35
CA ALA A 57 22.32 -0.73 29.36
C ALA A 57 22.80 -2.08 28.79
N ASN A 58 24.11 -2.27 28.63
CA ASN A 58 24.67 -3.53 28.12
C ASN A 58 24.50 -4.68 29.13
N GLU A 59 24.63 -4.39 30.42
CA GLU A 59 24.38 -5.36 31.49
C GLU A 59 22.90 -5.76 31.52
N LEU A 60 21.98 -4.79 31.43
CA LEU A 60 20.54 -5.07 31.27
C LEU A 60 20.27 -5.96 30.06
N LEU A 61 20.84 -5.61 28.91
CA LEU A 61 20.68 -6.38 27.69
C LEU A 61 21.19 -7.81 27.84
N SER A 62 22.33 -7.99 28.53
CA SER A 62 22.86 -9.32 28.84
C SER A 62 21.94 -10.12 29.75
N ILE A 63 21.38 -9.50 30.79
CA ILE A 63 20.44 -10.16 31.72
C ILE A 63 19.18 -10.61 30.96
N ILE A 64 18.60 -9.73 30.13
CA ILE A 64 17.43 -10.05 29.30
C ILE A 64 17.74 -11.19 28.32
N ASN A 65 18.86 -11.10 27.58
CA ASN A 65 19.27 -12.12 26.60
C ASN A 65 19.53 -13.50 27.23
N ASN A 66 19.93 -13.55 28.50
CA ASN A 66 20.12 -14.82 29.21
C ASN A 66 18.78 -15.51 29.52
N ARG A 67 17.68 -14.76 29.54
CA ARG A 67 16.33 -15.29 29.84
C ARG A 67 15.49 -15.53 28.60
N ILE A 68 15.57 -14.63 27.61
CA ILE A 68 14.77 -14.71 26.38
C ILE A 68 15.64 -14.56 25.14
N VAL A 69 15.26 -15.27 24.08
CA VAL A 69 15.82 -15.01 22.75
C VAL A 69 15.12 -13.78 22.20
N LEU A 70 15.86 -12.70 22.01
CA LEU A 70 15.30 -11.50 21.38
C LEU A 70 14.97 -11.79 19.93
N SER A 71 13.71 -11.59 19.57
CA SER A 71 13.18 -11.75 18.23
C SER A 71 12.10 -10.72 18.00
N LEU A 72 12.09 -10.07 16.86
CA LEU A 72 11.07 -9.08 16.55
C LEU A 72 9.83 -9.78 15.98
N ASP A 73 8.79 -9.88 16.79
CA ASP A 73 7.44 -10.19 16.32
C ASP A 73 6.67 -8.90 15.98
N GLU A 74 5.53 -9.06 15.35
CA GLU A 74 4.66 -7.96 14.90
C GLU A 74 4.33 -6.99 16.04
N ASN A 75 3.87 -7.50 17.17
CA ASN A 75 3.49 -6.69 18.34
C ASN A 75 4.68 -5.90 18.88
N SER A 76 5.84 -6.54 18.99
CA SER A 76 7.08 -5.92 19.45
C SER A 76 7.51 -4.80 18.50
N CYS A 77 7.43 -5.03 17.19
CA CYS A 77 7.76 -4.02 16.18
C CYS A 77 6.83 -2.80 16.26
N ARG A 78 5.52 -3.02 16.39
CA ARG A 78 4.53 -1.95 16.54
C ARG A 78 4.76 -1.12 17.80
N VAL A 79 5.06 -1.76 18.93
CA VAL A 79 5.40 -1.06 20.17
C VAL A 79 6.66 -0.22 19.98
N LEU A 80 7.73 -0.76 19.38
CA LEU A 80 8.97 -0.01 19.13
C LEU A 80 8.73 1.20 18.21
N LEU A 81 7.87 1.06 17.20
CA LEU A 81 7.45 2.19 16.34
C LEU A 81 6.68 3.24 17.12
N GLY A 82 5.84 2.85 18.09
CA GLY A 82 5.16 3.78 18.98
C GLY A 82 6.11 4.54 19.91
N LEU A 83 7.09 3.84 20.48
CA LEU A 83 8.15 4.50 21.27
C LEU A 83 8.95 5.49 20.41
N LEU A 84 9.28 5.11 19.17
CA LEU A 84 9.90 6.02 18.22
C LEU A 84 9.00 7.22 17.90
N SER A 85 7.69 7.01 17.74
CA SER A 85 6.69 8.05 17.50
C SER A 85 6.77 9.12 18.59
N HIS A 86 6.72 8.72 19.87
CA HIS A 86 6.87 9.65 20.99
C HIS A 86 8.21 10.36 21.02
N MET A 87 9.32 9.65 20.80
CA MET A 87 10.65 10.28 20.80
C MET A 87 10.79 11.29 19.66
N PHE A 88 10.26 10.97 18.49
CA PHE A 88 10.31 11.82 17.31
C PHE A 88 9.43 13.06 17.47
N SER A 89 8.18 12.91 17.94
CA SER A 89 7.26 14.02 18.20
C SER A 89 7.76 14.98 19.29
N ASN A 90 8.53 14.47 20.27
CA ASN A 90 9.14 15.29 21.31
C ASN A 90 10.54 15.83 20.94
N GLU A 91 10.95 15.69 19.67
CA GLU A 91 12.25 16.14 19.16
C GLU A 91 13.46 15.53 19.89
N LEU A 92 13.28 14.37 20.53
CA LEU A 92 14.34 13.60 21.20
C LEU A 92 15.13 12.73 20.22
N THR A 93 14.73 12.69 18.95
CA THR A 93 15.35 11.91 17.88
C THR A 93 15.32 12.72 16.58
N ASP A 94 16.45 12.77 15.89
CA ASP A 94 16.56 13.41 14.58
C ASP A 94 16.01 12.50 13.46
N ILE A 95 15.81 13.12 12.29
CA ILE A 95 15.27 12.45 11.09
C ILE A 95 16.12 11.23 10.70
N GLN A 96 17.44 11.37 10.67
CA GLN A 96 18.34 10.32 10.21
C GLN A 96 18.28 9.09 11.12
N LYS A 97 18.28 9.32 12.44
CA LYS A 97 18.14 8.27 13.43
C LYS A 97 16.75 7.62 13.36
N ALA A 98 15.68 8.40 13.20
CA ALA A 98 14.33 7.85 13.04
C ALA A 98 14.22 6.95 11.81
N VAL A 99 14.70 7.41 10.64
CA VAL A 99 14.71 6.61 9.41
C VAL A 99 15.55 5.34 9.58
N SER A 100 16.73 5.44 10.21
CA SER A 100 17.57 4.26 10.45
C SER A 100 16.89 3.22 11.36
N ILE A 101 16.11 3.66 12.36
CA ILE A 101 15.36 2.76 13.22
C ILE A 101 14.19 2.11 12.45
N ILE A 102 13.45 2.90 11.67
CA ILE A 102 12.36 2.41 10.81
C ILE A 102 12.89 1.35 9.84
N ASP A 103 14.00 1.62 9.17
CA ASP A 103 14.63 0.70 8.23
C ASP A 103 15.03 -0.63 8.91
N LYS A 104 15.68 -0.55 10.07
CA LYS A 104 16.02 -1.75 10.86
C LYS A 104 14.80 -2.58 11.25
N ILE A 105 13.72 -1.93 11.70
CA ILE A 105 12.47 -2.63 12.05
C ILE A 105 11.85 -3.27 10.79
N ASN A 106 11.84 -2.54 9.66
CA ASN A 106 11.25 -3.01 8.41
C ASN A 106 12.03 -4.20 7.80
N MET A 107 13.37 -4.22 7.93
CA MET A 107 14.22 -5.32 7.45
C MET A 107 13.95 -6.65 8.15
N GLU A 108 13.38 -6.63 9.35
CA GLU A 108 13.06 -7.83 10.13
C GLU A 108 11.77 -8.51 9.65
N ALA A 109 11.04 -7.88 8.73
CA ALA A 109 9.83 -8.41 8.09
C ALA A 109 8.74 -8.88 9.07
N CYS A 110 8.69 -8.26 10.26
CA CYS A 110 7.75 -8.59 11.34
C CYS A 110 6.35 -7.96 11.16
N LEU A 111 6.21 -6.95 10.31
CA LEU A 111 4.95 -6.20 10.11
C LEU A 111 4.15 -6.74 8.93
N SER A 112 2.86 -6.39 8.83
CA SER A 112 2.05 -6.70 7.66
C SER A 112 2.59 -6.03 6.39
N SER A 113 2.23 -6.55 5.21
CA SER A 113 2.71 -6.00 3.93
C SER A 113 2.32 -4.52 3.73
N MET A 114 1.16 -4.10 4.23
CA MET A 114 0.69 -2.71 4.13
C MET A 114 1.50 -1.78 5.04
N GLU A 115 1.79 -2.22 6.26
CA GLU A 115 2.68 -1.50 7.18
C GLU A 115 4.08 -1.36 6.59
N GLN A 116 4.63 -2.44 6.05
CA GLN A 116 5.95 -2.43 5.41
C GLN A 116 6.00 -1.48 4.21
N GLU A 117 4.97 -1.45 3.36
CA GLU A 117 4.88 -0.52 2.22
C GLU A 117 4.83 0.94 2.70
N SER A 118 4.07 1.21 3.76
CA SER A 118 3.99 2.55 4.38
C SER A 118 5.35 3.01 4.92
N LEU A 119 6.06 2.13 5.64
CA LEU A 119 7.40 2.44 6.16
C LEU A 119 8.46 2.52 5.05
N TRP A 120 8.35 1.70 4.01
CA TRP A 120 9.23 1.75 2.85
C TRP A 120 9.16 3.10 2.14
N ASN A 121 7.96 3.70 2.08
CA ASN A 121 7.79 5.05 1.53
C ASN A 121 8.62 6.10 2.30
N VAL A 122 8.77 5.95 3.63
CA VAL A 122 9.64 6.83 4.42
C VAL A 122 11.10 6.74 3.96
N TYR A 123 11.60 5.51 3.82
CA TYR A 123 12.98 5.28 3.37
C TYR A 123 13.20 5.82 1.95
N TYR A 124 12.29 5.51 1.03
CA TYR A 124 12.34 5.99 -0.35
C TYR A 124 12.37 7.52 -0.44
N GLU A 125 11.53 8.19 0.36
CA GLU A 125 11.45 9.65 0.42
C GLU A 125 12.67 10.29 1.08
N PHE A 126 13.31 9.60 2.02
CA PHE A 126 14.59 10.01 2.60
C PHE A 126 15.74 9.91 1.58
N ASP A 127 15.88 8.75 0.93
CA ASP A 127 16.95 8.49 -0.03
C ASP A 127 16.87 9.43 -1.25
N ARG A 128 15.67 9.59 -1.81
CA ARG A 128 15.42 10.52 -2.92
C ARG A 128 15.83 11.96 -2.59
N ARG A 129 15.57 12.43 -1.36
CA ARG A 129 15.92 13.80 -0.95
C ARG A 129 17.41 13.96 -0.68
N PHE A 130 18.06 12.93 -0.13
CA PHE A 130 19.50 12.91 0.07
C PHE A 130 20.26 13.06 -1.25
N GLU A 131 19.78 12.43 -2.32
CA GLU A 131 20.36 12.55 -3.67
C GLU A 131 20.15 13.93 -4.31
N LEU A 132 19.01 14.59 -4.03
CA LEU A 132 18.61 15.83 -4.70
C LEU A 132 19.12 17.11 -4.03
N ILE A 133 19.78 17.03 -2.86
CA ILE A 133 20.18 18.18 -2.03
C ILE A 133 18.97 19.09 -1.75
N ASP A 134 17.79 18.49 -1.64
CA ASP A 134 16.55 19.19 -1.31
C ASP A 134 16.28 19.00 0.19
N ASN A 135 16.73 19.99 0.97
CA ASN A 135 16.77 19.95 2.43
C ASN A 135 15.48 20.49 3.07
N THR A 136 14.30 20.10 2.59
CA THR A 136 13.06 20.49 3.25
C THR A 136 12.71 19.48 4.36
N ASP A 137 13.46 19.55 5.47
CA ASP A 137 13.30 18.71 6.67
C ASP A 137 11.84 18.64 7.17
N ALA A 138 11.06 19.71 6.95
CA ALA A 138 9.66 19.78 7.35
C ALA A 138 8.78 18.73 6.65
N GLU A 139 8.95 18.53 5.34
CA GLU A 139 8.15 17.56 4.59
C GLU A 139 8.49 16.13 5.01
N LEU A 140 9.78 15.85 5.20
CA LEU A 140 10.21 14.52 5.63
C LEU A 140 9.76 14.23 7.07
N ARG A 141 9.80 15.23 7.96
CA ARG A 141 9.18 15.13 9.28
C ARG A 141 7.69 14.82 9.19
N GLU A 142 6.96 15.47 8.28
CA GLU A 142 5.54 15.19 8.07
C GLU A 142 5.31 13.75 7.59
N ILE A 143 6.13 13.25 6.66
CA ILE A 143 6.05 11.87 6.16
C ILE A 143 6.33 10.86 7.28
N ILE A 144 7.40 11.05 8.06
CA ILE A 144 7.72 10.20 9.21
C ILE A 144 6.59 10.25 10.24
N THR A 145 6.09 11.45 10.55
CA THR A 145 4.99 11.61 11.52
C THR A 145 3.74 10.88 11.06
N LYS A 146 3.35 11.00 9.79
CA LYS A 146 2.21 10.27 9.21
C LYS A 146 2.42 8.77 9.24
N ALA A 147 3.64 8.29 8.98
CA ALA A 147 3.93 6.86 9.05
C ALA A 147 3.85 6.31 10.48
N LEU A 148 4.26 7.11 11.48
CA LEU A 148 4.33 6.69 12.88
C LEU A 148 3.05 6.95 13.69
N ILE A 149 2.10 7.74 13.18
CA ILE A 149 0.92 8.17 13.95
C ILE A 149 0.06 7.00 14.42
N HIS A 150 -0.02 5.92 13.64
CA HIS A 150 -0.84 4.74 13.94
C HIS A 150 -0.33 3.93 15.14
N TYR A 151 0.93 4.14 15.54
CA TYR A 151 1.55 3.44 16.65
C TYR A 151 1.65 4.33 17.90
N HIS A 152 1.22 5.60 17.83
CA HIS A 152 1.43 6.59 18.89
C HIS A 152 0.82 6.20 20.23
N ASP A 153 -0.19 5.32 20.26
CA ASP A 153 -0.84 4.93 21.51
C ASP A 153 -0.01 3.90 22.32
N PHE A 154 1.05 3.33 21.74
CA PHE A 154 1.95 2.44 22.48
C PHE A 154 2.92 3.21 23.38
N THR A 155 2.88 2.88 24.67
CA THR A 155 3.86 3.30 25.67
C THR A 155 4.39 2.09 26.43
N ILE A 156 5.52 2.24 27.13
CA ILE A 156 5.99 1.20 28.05
C ILE A 156 5.15 1.09 29.34
N TYR A 157 4.21 2.01 29.56
CA TYR A 157 3.41 2.11 30.79
C TYR A 157 1.98 1.59 30.64
N ASN A 158 1.55 1.25 29.41
CA ASN A 158 0.21 0.76 29.10
C ASN A 158 0.23 -0.65 28.48
N VAL A 159 1.07 -1.54 29.02
CA VAL A 159 1.27 -2.90 28.52
C VAL A 159 -0.04 -3.70 28.45
N GLU A 160 -0.95 -3.45 29.39
CA GLU A 160 -2.27 -4.08 29.44
C GLU A 160 -3.17 -3.68 28.25
N ASP A 161 -2.96 -2.49 27.68
CA ASP A 161 -3.75 -1.95 26.57
C ASP A 161 -3.18 -2.36 25.19
N TRP A 162 -1.97 -2.94 25.15
CA TRP A 162 -1.31 -3.29 23.87
C TRP A 162 -2.12 -4.23 22.98
N PRO A 163 -2.84 -5.25 23.48
CA PRO A 163 -3.69 -6.09 22.65
C PRO A 163 -4.78 -5.29 21.91
N ASP A 164 -5.45 -4.36 22.61
CA ASP A 164 -6.53 -3.56 22.04
C ASP A 164 -6.01 -2.53 21.03
N ILE A 165 -4.83 -1.95 21.30
CA ILE A 165 -4.15 -1.06 20.35
C ILE A 165 -3.77 -1.84 19.08
N ASN A 166 -3.22 -3.05 19.21
CA ASN A 166 -2.90 -3.89 18.05
C ASN A 166 -4.13 -4.22 17.21
N LEU A 167 -5.24 -4.60 17.85
CA LEU A 167 -6.51 -4.85 17.15
C LEU A 167 -6.98 -3.61 16.38
N SER A 168 -6.87 -2.43 16.98
CA SER A 168 -7.23 -1.15 16.32
C SER A 168 -6.35 -0.86 15.10
N ILE A 169 -5.07 -1.22 15.15
CA ILE A 169 -4.14 -1.09 14.02
C ILE A 169 -4.47 -2.11 12.93
N ASP A 170 -4.78 -3.35 13.28
CA ASP A 170 -5.18 -4.39 12.34
C ASP A 170 -6.46 -3.99 11.58
N GLU A 171 -7.46 -3.48 12.29
CA GLU A 171 -8.70 -2.97 11.71
C GLU A 171 -8.41 -1.83 10.72
N TYR A 172 -7.56 -0.88 11.11
CA TYR A 172 -7.15 0.24 10.25
C TYR A 172 -6.49 -0.23 8.93
N TRP A 173 -5.51 -1.13 9.01
CA TRP A 173 -4.81 -1.61 7.82
C TRP A 173 -5.68 -2.53 6.95
N SER A 174 -6.57 -3.30 7.57
CA SER A 174 -7.58 -4.09 6.85
C SER A 174 -8.50 -3.20 6.03
N ASP A 175 -8.99 -2.10 6.60
CA ASP A 175 -9.86 -1.15 5.89
C ASP A 175 -9.13 -0.50 4.68
N ILE A 176 -7.85 -0.17 4.84
CA ILE A 176 -7.02 0.34 3.74
C ILE A 176 -6.87 -0.69 2.62
N ASP A 177 -6.58 -1.95 2.95
CA ASP A 177 -6.43 -3.01 1.95
C ASP A 177 -7.74 -3.23 1.18
N ILE A 178 -8.86 -3.29 1.88
CA ILE A 178 -10.19 -3.38 1.26
C ILE A 178 -10.43 -2.20 0.31
N GLN A 179 -10.13 -0.98 0.73
CA GLN A 179 -10.31 0.21 -0.11
C GLN A 179 -9.42 0.15 -1.35
N ARG A 180 -8.17 -0.30 -1.21
CA ARG A 180 -7.23 -0.47 -2.34
C ARG A 180 -7.75 -1.49 -3.35
N LEU A 181 -8.31 -2.61 -2.89
CA LEU A 181 -8.91 -3.63 -3.77
C LEU A 181 -10.11 -3.08 -4.54
N ILE A 182 -10.98 -2.30 -3.87
CA ILE A 182 -12.10 -1.63 -4.52
C ILE A 182 -11.61 -0.65 -5.59
N ASP A 183 -10.58 0.13 -5.30
CA ASP A 183 -10.01 1.10 -6.25
C ASP A 183 -9.41 0.40 -7.48
N ILE A 184 -8.69 -0.70 -7.28
CA ILE A 184 -8.14 -1.53 -8.37
C ILE A 184 -9.27 -2.07 -9.26
N GLU A 185 -10.34 -2.60 -8.67
CA GLU A 185 -11.49 -3.10 -9.44
C GLU A 185 -12.20 -1.98 -10.22
N CYS A 186 -12.32 -0.80 -9.61
CA CYS A 186 -12.89 0.39 -10.26
C CYS A 186 -12.03 0.85 -11.43
N GLN A 187 -10.70 0.88 -11.27
CA GLN A 187 -9.76 1.22 -12.34
C GLN A 187 -9.85 0.22 -13.49
N HIS A 188 -9.82 -1.09 -13.21
CA HIS A 188 -9.97 -2.13 -14.23
C HIS A 188 -11.31 -2.01 -14.98
N SER A 189 -12.39 -1.74 -14.25
CA SER A 189 -13.72 -1.52 -14.84
C SER A 189 -13.76 -0.27 -15.72
N ALA A 190 -13.12 0.82 -15.30
CA ALA A 190 -13.02 2.05 -16.07
C ALA A 190 -12.18 1.86 -17.34
N GLU A 191 -11.04 1.17 -17.24
CA GLU A 191 -10.20 0.82 -18.38
C GLU A 191 -10.96 -0.04 -19.39
N LYS A 192 -11.69 -1.06 -18.92
CA LYS A 192 -12.50 -1.92 -19.78
C LYS A 192 -13.55 -1.11 -20.54
N ARG A 193 -14.29 -0.22 -19.86
CA ARG A 193 -15.26 0.68 -20.48
C ARG A 193 -14.59 1.62 -21.50
N ASN A 194 -13.40 2.12 -21.20
CA ASN A 194 -12.65 2.98 -22.12
C ASN A 194 -12.20 2.21 -23.37
N ARG A 195 -11.71 0.98 -23.23
CA ARG A 195 -11.36 0.09 -24.34
C ARG A 195 -12.60 -0.22 -25.20
N GLU A 196 -13.74 -0.48 -24.59
CA GLU A 196 -15.02 -0.70 -25.30
C GLU A 196 -15.48 0.56 -26.07
N LYS A 197 -15.40 1.74 -25.45
CA LYS A 197 -15.70 3.02 -26.12
C LYS A 197 -14.75 3.30 -27.28
N GLN A 198 -13.45 3.06 -27.11
CA GLN A 198 -12.46 3.21 -28.18
C GLN A 198 -12.73 2.24 -29.33
N ALA A 199 -13.01 0.96 -29.04
CA ALA A 199 -13.38 -0.02 -30.04
C ALA A 199 -14.65 0.38 -30.80
N LEU A 200 -15.66 0.94 -30.12
CA LEU A 200 -16.86 1.47 -30.77
C LEU A 200 -16.54 2.66 -31.68
N ARG A 201 -15.72 3.61 -31.23
CA ARG A 201 -15.29 4.76 -32.05
C ARG A 201 -14.56 4.30 -33.31
N ILE A 202 -13.65 3.34 -33.20
CA ILE A 202 -12.94 2.76 -34.35
C ILE A 202 -13.92 2.08 -35.31
N ARG A 203 -14.88 1.30 -34.80
CA ARG A 203 -15.91 0.65 -35.64
C ARG A 203 -16.77 1.66 -36.39
N ILE A 204 -17.22 2.72 -35.72
CA ILE A 204 -18.00 3.80 -36.34
C ILE A 204 -17.16 4.51 -37.42
N PHE A 205 -15.91 4.83 -37.12
CA PHE A 205 -15.00 5.47 -38.08
C PHE A 205 -14.77 4.60 -39.32
N MET A 206 -14.52 3.30 -39.15
CA MET A 206 -14.39 2.34 -40.25
C MET A 206 -15.67 2.25 -41.09
N ALA A 207 -16.84 2.25 -40.45
CA ALA A 207 -18.13 2.27 -41.16
C ALA A 207 -18.31 3.54 -42.00
N LEU A 208 -17.93 4.71 -41.48
CA LEU A 208 -17.97 5.98 -42.22
C LEU A 208 -17.00 5.99 -43.42
N ILE A 209 -15.79 5.46 -43.27
CA ILE A 209 -14.83 5.32 -44.38
C ILE A 209 -15.42 4.42 -45.48
N MET A 210 -15.98 3.27 -45.11
CA MET A 210 -16.60 2.36 -46.08
C MET A 210 -17.76 3.04 -46.84
N LEU A 211 -18.60 3.80 -46.12
CA LEU A 211 -19.70 4.55 -46.75
C LEU A 211 -19.19 5.63 -47.72
N ALA A 212 -18.15 6.37 -47.34
CA ALA A 212 -17.52 7.37 -48.21
C ALA A 212 -16.91 6.73 -49.48
N ALA A 213 -16.26 5.57 -49.35
CA ALA A 213 -15.72 4.82 -50.48
C ALA A 213 -16.82 4.36 -51.45
N ILE A 214 -17.95 3.87 -50.93
CA ILE A 214 -19.11 3.47 -51.75
C ILE A 214 -19.68 4.67 -52.52
N LEU A 215 -19.83 5.82 -51.87
CA LEU A 215 -20.28 7.06 -52.52
C LEU A 215 -19.30 7.50 -53.62
N PHE A 216 -17.99 7.46 -53.33
CA PHE A 216 -16.96 7.81 -54.30
C PHE A 216 -17.01 6.91 -55.54
N VAL A 217 -17.08 5.59 -55.35
CA VAL A 217 -17.22 4.63 -56.47
C VAL A 217 -18.49 4.91 -57.26
N SER A 218 -19.61 5.15 -56.57
CA SER A 218 -20.90 5.44 -57.21
C SER A 218 -20.84 6.68 -58.10
N VAL A 219 -20.26 7.78 -57.60
CA VAL A 219 -20.12 9.03 -58.38
C VAL A 219 -19.24 8.82 -59.62
N ASN A 220 -18.05 8.25 -59.45
CA ASN A 220 -17.14 7.98 -60.57
C ASN A 220 -17.78 7.05 -61.61
N TYR A 221 -18.49 6.03 -61.15
CA TYR A 221 -19.20 5.11 -62.03
C TYR A 221 -20.32 5.80 -62.82
N THR A 222 -21.10 6.68 -62.18
CA THR A 222 -22.14 7.43 -62.88
C THR A 222 -21.57 8.35 -63.96
N ASP A 223 -20.43 9.01 -63.70
CA ASP A 223 -19.73 9.83 -64.71
C ASP A 223 -19.24 8.96 -65.87
N PHE A 224 -18.60 7.81 -65.56
CA PHE A 224 -18.15 6.85 -66.57
C PHE A 224 -19.29 6.40 -67.49
N VAL A 225 -20.39 5.91 -66.91
CA VAL A 225 -21.57 5.44 -67.65
C VAL A 225 -22.14 6.56 -68.51
N ASN A 226 -22.22 7.79 -67.97
CA ASN A 226 -22.72 8.94 -68.71
C ASN A 226 -21.90 9.22 -69.97
N ARG A 227 -20.57 9.12 -69.89
CA ARG A 227 -19.65 9.39 -70.99
C ARG A 227 -19.60 8.28 -72.07
N THR A 228 -19.77 7.00 -71.70
CA THR A 228 -19.48 5.88 -72.63
C THR A 228 -20.70 5.14 -73.18
N MET A 229 -21.86 5.14 -72.51
CA MET A 229 -22.96 4.21 -72.86
C MET A 229 -24.14 4.86 -73.60
N VAL A 230 -24.68 4.15 -74.60
CA VAL A 230 -25.89 4.51 -75.37
C VAL A 230 -27.17 4.11 -74.60
N GLY A 231 -28.22 4.93 -74.69
CA GLY A 231 -29.27 5.13 -73.67
C GLY A 231 -30.08 3.94 -73.16
N LYS A 232 -30.13 2.79 -73.84
CA LYS A 232 -30.89 1.61 -73.35
C LYS A 232 -30.12 0.80 -72.30
N PHE A 233 -28.80 0.63 -72.48
CA PHE A 233 -27.95 -0.14 -71.55
C PHE A 233 -27.69 0.61 -70.23
N LYS A 234 -27.84 1.94 -70.23
CA LYS A 234 -27.68 2.80 -69.04
C LYS A 234 -28.65 2.46 -67.91
N ARG A 235 -29.88 2.03 -68.24
CA ARG A 235 -30.96 1.91 -67.25
C ARG A 235 -30.83 0.63 -66.40
N ASP A 236 -30.55 -0.50 -67.03
CA ASP A 236 -30.44 -1.80 -66.36
C ASP A 236 -29.18 -1.87 -65.48
N LEU A 237 -28.07 -1.30 -65.97
CA LEU A 237 -26.80 -1.28 -65.24
C LEU A 237 -26.86 -0.38 -64.00
N TYR A 238 -27.61 0.73 -64.06
CA TYR A 238 -27.84 1.61 -62.92
C TYR A 238 -28.66 0.90 -61.82
N GLN A 239 -29.67 0.11 -62.19
CA GLN A 239 -30.47 -0.66 -61.23
C GLN A 239 -29.63 -1.71 -60.49
N ILE A 240 -28.74 -2.43 -61.19
CA ILE A 240 -27.86 -3.44 -60.56
C ILE A 240 -26.87 -2.78 -59.59
N CYS A 241 -26.25 -1.67 -59.99
CA CYS A 241 -25.35 -0.93 -59.10
C CYS A 241 -26.07 -0.36 -57.88
N LEU A 242 -27.31 0.12 -58.04
CA LEU A 242 -28.10 0.63 -56.92
C LEU A 242 -28.46 -0.49 -55.93
N ILE A 243 -28.82 -1.68 -56.43
CA ILE A 243 -29.07 -2.86 -55.59
C ILE A 243 -27.78 -3.25 -54.83
N LEU A 244 -26.64 -3.32 -55.50
CA LEU A 244 -25.35 -3.64 -54.86
C LEU A 244 -24.96 -2.60 -53.81
N CYS A 245 -25.15 -1.31 -54.08
CA CYS A 245 -24.85 -0.23 -53.13
C CYS A 245 -25.76 -0.26 -51.90
N ILE A 246 -26.97 -0.83 -51.97
CA ILE A 246 -27.87 -0.98 -50.82
C ILE A 246 -27.58 -2.28 -50.06
N PHE A 247 -27.33 -3.38 -50.77
CA PHE A 247 -27.14 -4.71 -50.16
C PHE A 247 -25.78 -4.91 -49.51
N LEU A 248 -24.70 -4.40 -50.09
CA LEU A 248 -23.35 -4.57 -49.54
C LEU A 248 -23.16 -3.94 -48.16
N PRO A 249 -23.58 -2.69 -47.91
CA PRO A 249 -23.51 -2.10 -46.56
C PRO A 249 -24.31 -2.90 -45.54
N TYR A 250 -25.49 -3.39 -45.92
CA TYR A 250 -26.35 -4.17 -45.04
C TYR A 250 -25.71 -5.51 -44.63
N VAL A 251 -25.13 -6.24 -45.59
CA VAL A 251 -24.44 -7.51 -45.32
C VAL A 251 -23.19 -7.29 -44.48
N ILE A 252 -22.39 -6.27 -44.80
CA ILE A 252 -21.18 -5.91 -44.03
C ILE A 252 -21.58 -5.51 -42.61
N PHE A 253 -22.60 -4.66 -42.42
CA PHE A 253 -23.09 -4.29 -41.10
C PHE A 253 -23.53 -5.52 -40.29
N ARG A 254 -24.22 -6.48 -40.91
CA ARG A 254 -24.67 -7.70 -40.24
C ARG A 254 -23.53 -8.64 -39.85
N ILE A 255 -22.43 -8.66 -40.61
CA ILE A 255 -21.24 -9.48 -40.32
C ILE A 255 -20.39 -8.82 -39.21
N PHE A 256 -20.22 -7.50 -39.27
CA PHE A 256 -19.33 -6.77 -38.36
C PHE A 256 -19.98 -6.29 -37.06
N VAL A 257 -21.32 -6.32 -36.96
CA VAL A 257 -22.03 -6.07 -35.70
C VAL A 257 -22.35 -7.40 -35.02
N PRO A 258 -21.53 -7.85 -34.04
CA PRO A 258 -21.83 -9.07 -33.31
C PRO A 258 -23.16 -8.91 -32.58
N ARG A 259 -24.09 -9.84 -32.80
CA ARG A 259 -25.32 -9.97 -32.00
C ARG A 259 -24.89 -10.07 -30.53
N LYS A 260 -25.30 -9.12 -29.68
CA LYS A 260 -25.26 -9.31 -28.22
C LYS A 260 -25.96 -10.64 -27.92
N ARG A 261 -25.21 -11.64 -27.46
CA ARG A 261 -25.81 -12.83 -26.84
C ARG A 261 -26.37 -12.35 -25.52
N ASN A 262 -27.69 -12.38 -25.38
CA ASN A 262 -28.32 -12.22 -24.08
C ASN A 262 -27.93 -13.45 -23.26
N THR A 263 -27.03 -13.26 -22.30
CA THR A 263 -26.76 -14.15 -21.17
C THR A 263 -27.33 -13.50 -19.93
#